data_AF-A0A6G1MM92-F1
#
_entry.id   AF-A0A6G1MM92-F1
#
_cell.length_a   1.000
_cell.length_b   1.000
_cell.length_c   1.000
_cell.angle_alpha   90.00
_cell.angle_beta   90.00
_cell.angle_gamma   90.00
#
_symmetry.space_group_name_H-M   'P 1'
#
loop_
_entity.id
_entity.type
_entity.pdbx_description
1 polymer ?
#
loop_
_entity_poly.entity_id
_entity_poly.type
_entity_poly.pdbx_seq_one_letter_code
_entity_poly.pdbx_strand_id
1 'polypeptide(L)'
;MPPSTRRPGVPLADSEERNLAALTKRVLCAHAPVGKTIEEVLPALTSLPKVDLQLYGFISIILRDFVQSWYQKITPDHEFIDEIVLIIAHCTLSLEQRIRQVDLETLLLEEAPVLLETHVKDYRVALERQSTALFPHATVNEIFHSMQPHPALLSSPESERLYLKMLGSGVLTALLPPADLQSDCERLLVREILSNMVLWNVVDRLSEPFMLFEMITKVVTVLTAPNKVKPKTVSHAKSTELMSLLQTEPPEPIKKADDPDQSIFQALSTAALTYLEHAYTFISTTAVVARHASASLMSLWKEPPQEPPRRRKQILKLSVWKTLVTLFSLDRRQPWLLGSIQLAAKPLTEQPPGSLIDNYLSHVFTQSLLNEEILIKILSIARNTLFPNGSLAPPRTYPTEDEKVLIQKQAELAIWNAIPDVLKSMYLPANKDDQLREIGESLAFLRSRSCNKHLVYRLLDLLVARLVPEMVEG
;
A
#
# COMPACT_ATOMS: atom_id res chain seq x y z
N MET A 1 9.10 20.42 54.44
CA MET A 1 8.76 19.42 53.41
C MET A 1 9.72 19.60 52.25
N PRO A 2 10.56 18.62 51.90
CA PRO A 2 11.47 18.77 50.76
C PRO A 2 10.66 18.71 49.44
N PRO A 3 11.12 19.38 48.38
CA PRO A 3 10.41 19.44 47.11
C PRO A 3 10.45 18.08 46.41
N SER A 4 9.28 17.60 46.01
CA SER A 4 9.08 16.41 45.18
C SER A 4 9.83 16.58 43.86
N THR A 5 10.93 15.84 43.68
CA THR A 5 11.62 15.70 42.40
C THR A 5 10.71 14.97 41.42
N ARG A 6 10.05 15.73 40.55
CA ARG A 6 9.31 15.20 39.40
C ARG A 6 10.35 14.51 38.51
N ARG A 7 10.34 13.17 38.47
CA ARG A 7 11.17 12.40 37.52
C ARG A 7 10.88 12.92 36.10
N PRO A 8 11.90 13.15 35.26
CA PRO A 8 11.68 13.49 33.87
C PRO A 8 10.83 12.37 33.23
N GLY A 9 9.76 12.75 32.54
CA GLY A 9 8.87 11.81 31.87
C GLY A 9 9.67 11.00 30.85
N VAL A 10 9.59 9.68 30.98
CA VAL A 10 10.18 8.74 30.02
C VAL A 10 9.49 8.96 28.66
N PRO A 11 10.22 8.99 27.53
CA PRO A 11 9.63 9.05 26.20
C PRO A 11 8.54 7.99 26.01
N LEU A 12 7.43 8.33 25.36
CA LEU A 12 6.29 7.41 25.14
C LEU A 12 6.71 6.11 24.43
N ALA A 13 7.68 6.17 23.51
CA ALA A 13 8.22 5.00 22.81
C ALA A 13 8.89 4.00 23.77
N ASP A 14 9.75 4.49 24.66
CA ASP A 14 10.44 3.66 25.66
C ASP A 14 9.47 3.01 26.65
N SER A 15 8.34 3.67 26.94
CA SER A 15 7.28 3.11 27.78
C SER A 15 6.53 1.97 27.09
N GLU A 16 6.23 2.09 25.80
CA GLU A 16 5.57 1.03 25.04
C GLU A 16 6.46 -0.19 24.88
N GLU A 17 7.74 -0.01 24.52
CA GLU A 17 8.72 -1.09 24.40
C GLU A 17 8.90 -1.83 25.73
N ARG A 18 8.97 -1.11 26.85
CA ARG A 18 9.07 -1.73 28.18
C ARG A 18 7.81 -2.53 28.54
N ASN A 19 6.63 -2.03 28.23
CA ASN A 19 5.37 -2.75 28.45
C ASN A 19 5.30 -4.01 27.59
N LEU A 20 5.81 -3.94 26.35
CA LEU A 20 5.84 -5.07 25.43
C LEU A 20 6.83 -6.14 25.86
N ALA A 21 8.02 -5.73 26.30
CA ALA A 21 9.01 -6.64 26.87
C ALA A 21 8.48 -7.34 28.13
N ALA A 22 7.74 -6.61 28.97
CA ALA A 22 7.09 -7.19 30.15
C ALA A 22 5.98 -8.20 29.78
N LEU A 23 5.16 -7.87 28.78
CA LEU A 23 4.14 -8.79 28.26
C LEU A 23 4.79 -10.07 27.70
N THR A 24 5.81 -9.92 26.87
CA THR A 24 6.54 -11.03 26.25
C THR A 24 7.14 -11.94 27.30
N LYS A 25 7.84 -11.38 28.30
CA LYS A 25 8.39 -12.16 29.42
C LYS A 25 7.31 -12.91 30.20
N ARG A 26 6.15 -12.29 30.41
CA ARG A 26 5.04 -12.90 31.15
C ARG A 26 4.39 -14.05 30.39
N VAL A 27 4.29 -13.96 29.06
CA VAL A 27 3.55 -14.95 28.28
C VAL A 27 4.47 -16.09 27.81
N LEU A 28 5.63 -15.75 27.26
CA LEU A 28 6.53 -16.70 26.60
C LEU A 28 7.64 -17.19 27.54
N CYS A 29 8.16 -16.32 28.41
CA CYS A 29 9.31 -16.66 29.26
C CYS A 29 8.93 -16.93 30.73
N ALA A 30 7.66 -17.22 31.03
CA ALA A 30 7.20 -17.41 32.42
C ALA A 30 7.93 -18.52 33.18
N HIS A 31 8.49 -19.50 32.46
CA HIS A 31 9.16 -20.69 32.99
C HIS A 31 10.69 -20.58 32.94
N ALA A 32 11.21 -19.50 32.36
CA ALA A 32 12.65 -19.30 32.21
C ALA A 32 13.30 -18.91 33.55
N PRO A 33 14.56 -19.35 33.81
CA PRO A 33 15.26 -19.01 35.05
C PRO A 33 15.44 -17.50 35.20
N VAL A 34 15.23 -17.01 36.43
CA VAL A 34 15.22 -15.58 36.77
C VAL A 34 16.59 -14.97 36.47
N GLY A 35 16.64 -14.00 35.54
CA GLY A 35 17.84 -13.23 35.22
C GLY A 35 18.30 -13.27 33.76
N LYS A 36 17.81 -14.22 32.95
CA LYS A 36 18.12 -14.26 31.51
C LYS A 36 17.39 -13.17 30.73
N THR A 37 18.05 -12.64 29.69
CA THR A 37 17.43 -11.67 28.77
C THR A 37 16.48 -12.38 27.79
N ILE A 38 15.55 -11.65 27.15
CA ILE A 38 14.57 -12.26 26.23
C ILE A 38 15.29 -12.92 25.04
N GLU A 39 16.37 -12.29 24.58
CA GLU A 39 17.22 -12.72 23.46
C GLU A 39 18.01 -14.01 23.77
N GLU A 40 18.24 -14.33 25.05
CA GLU A 40 18.91 -15.56 25.47
C GLU A 40 17.95 -16.75 25.62
N VAL A 41 16.65 -16.48 25.76
CA VAL A 41 15.62 -17.50 26.02
C VAL A 41 14.85 -17.84 24.75
N LEU A 42 14.56 -16.84 23.92
CA LEU A 42 13.78 -17.00 22.70
C LEU A 42 14.71 -17.00 21.47
N PRO A 43 14.37 -17.75 20.40
CA PRO A 43 15.13 -17.71 19.15
C PRO A 43 15.09 -16.32 18.51
N ALA A 44 16.01 -16.02 17.59
CA ALA A 44 15.87 -14.82 16.75
C ALA A 44 14.73 -15.05 15.74
N LEU A 45 13.84 -14.06 15.55
CA LEU A 45 12.78 -14.11 14.52
C LEU A 45 13.25 -13.47 13.23
N THR A 46 14.07 -12.41 13.34
CA THR A 46 14.66 -11.65 12.25
C THR A 46 16.10 -11.24 12.57
N SER A 47 16.79 -10.62 11.62
CA SER A 47 18.12 -10.04 11.86
C SER A 47 18.13 -8.77 12.73
N LEU A 48 16.95 -8.23 13.08
CA LEU A 48 16.80 -6.95 13.78
C LEU A 48 16.12 -7.13 15.16
N PRO A 49 16.83 -6.93 16.29
CA PRO A 49 16.31 -7.25 17.62
C PRO A 49 15.11 -6.38 18.04
N LYS A 50 15.03 -5.13 17.58
CA LYS A 50 13.88 -4.26 17.86
C LYS A 50 12.61 -4.70 17.13
N VAL A 51 12.76 -5.25 15.93
CA VAL A 51 11.66 -5.82 15.14
C VAL A 51 11.18 -7.10 15.82
N ASP A 52 12.11 -7.94 16.28
CA ASP A 52 11.81 -9.15 17.04
C ASP A 52 10.99 -8.85 18.29
N LEU A 53 11.32 -7.80 19.04
CA LEU A 53 10.53 -7.38 20.19
C LEU A 53 9.07 -7.06 19.82
N GLN A 54 8.84 -6.37 18.70
CA GLN A 54 7.48 -6.06 18.22
C GLN A 54 6.73 -7.31 17.77
N LEU A 55 7.39 -8.21 17.05
CA LEU A 55 6.83 -9.49 16.61
C LEU A 55 6.51 -10.40 17.79
N TYR A 56 7.42 -10.53 18.76
CA TYR A 56 7.19 -11.27 19.99
C TYR A 56 6.03 -10.71 20.80
N GLY A 57 5.86 -9.39 20.83
CA GLY A 57 4.68 -8.77 21.40
C GLY A 57 3.38 -9.21 20.71
N PHE A 58 3.39 -9.33 19.39
CA PHE A 58 2.25 -9.80 18.61
C PHE A 58 1.95 -11.29 18.86
N ILE A 59 2.98 -12.13 18.80
CA ILE A 59 2.91 -13.57 19.08
C ILE A 59 2.40 -13.81 20.51
N SER A 60 2.88 -13.03 21.48
CA SER A 60 2.46 -13.14 22.88
C SER A 60 0.96 -12.90 23.05
N ILE A 61 0.39 -11.91 22.35
CA ILE A 61 -1.07 -11.66 22.42
C ILE A 61 -1.84 -12.85 21.81
N ILE A 62 -1.39 -13.35 20.66
CA ILE A 62 -2.02 -14.48 19.97
C ILE A 62 -1.98 -15.75 20.85
N LEU A 63 -0.80 -16.12 21.35
CA LEU A 63 -0.64 -17.35 22.14
C LEU A 63 -1.38 -17.25 23.48
N ARG A 64 -1.38 -16.09 24.13
CA ARG A 64 -2.15 -15.86 25.37
C ARG A 64 -3.66 -16.09 25.15
N ASP A 65 -4.23 -15.49 24.11
CA ASP A 65 -5.69 -15.47 23.91
C ASP A 65 -6.21 -16.74 23.23
N PHE A 66 -5.45 -17.30 22.28
CA PHE A 66 -5.92 -18.42 21.44
C PHE A 66 -5.32 -19.77 21.77
N VAL A 67 -4.22 -19.85 22.55
CA VAL A 67 -3.58 -21.13 22.91
C VAL A 67 -3.65 -21.36 24.41
N GLN A 68 -3.06 -20.45 25.20
CA GLN A 68 -3.00 -20.58 26.66
C GLN A 68 -4.39 -20.63 27.30
N SER A 69 -5.38 -19.96 26.73
CA SER A 69 -6.76 -19.89 27.25
C SER A 69 -7.47 -21.25 27.36
N TRP A 70 -7.06 -22.24 26.58
CA TRP A 70 -7.56 -23.62 26.66
C TRP A 70 -6.47 -24.62 27.05
N TYR A 71 -5.22 -24.44 26.61
CA TYR A 71 -4.14 -25.40 26.87
C TYR A 71 -3.79 -25.49 28.36
N GLN A 72 -3.73 -24.34 29.06
CA GLN A 72 -3.48 -24.31 30.51
C GLN A 72 -4.59 -24.97 31.34
N LYS A 73 -5.79 -25.17 30.78
CA LYS A 73 -6.87 -25.90 31.45
C LYS A 73 -6.67 -27.41 31.38
N ILE A 74 -5.86 -27.89 30.44
CA ILE A 74 -5.60 -29.31 30.20
C ILE A 74 -4.29 -29.72 30.89
N THR A 75 -3.21 -28.96 30.68
CA THR A 75 -1.88 -29.30 31.20
C THR A 75 -1.09 -28.03 31.57
N PRO A 76 -0.28 -28.06 32.65
CA PRO A 76 0.57 -26.94 33.03
C PRO A 76 1.90 -26.87 32.25
N ASP A 77 2.15 -27.79 31.32
CA ASP A 77 3.38 -27.86 30.55
C ASP A 77 3.43 -26.72 29.52
N HIS A 78 4.63 -26.27 29.18
CA HIS A 78 4.86 -25.15 28.24
C HIS A 78 5.55 -25.55 26.95
N GLU A 79 5.96 -26.82 26.84
CA GLU A 79 6.69 -27.37 25.70
C GLU A 79 5.95 -27.15 24.37
N PHE A 80 4.62 -27.33 24.36
CA PHE A 80 3.81 -27.06 23.16
C PHE A 80 3.88 -25.60 22.68
N ILE A 81 3.95 -24.65 23.61
CA ILE A 81 4.04 -23.22 23.29
C ILE A 81 5.44 -22.91 22.76
N ASP A 82 6.47 -23.51 23.35
CA ASP A 82 7.86 -23.35 22.94
C ASP A 82 8.06 -23.90 21.50
N GLU A 83 7.48 -25.05 21.18
CA GLU A 83 7.50 -25.61 19.81
C GLU A 83 6.79 -24.69 18.80
N ILE A 84 5.62 -24.13 19.14
CA ILE A 84 4.95 -23.15 18.26
C ILE A 84 5.86 -21.95 18.00
N VAL A 85 6.55 -21.44 19.02
CA VAL A 85 7.48 -20.31 18.88
C VAL A 85 8.66 -20.68 17.99
N LEU A 86 9.21 -21.89 18.10
CA LEU A 86 10.29 -22.40 17.25
C LEU A 86 9.86 -22.49 15.77
N ILE A 87 8.65 -23.01 15.51
CA ILE A 87 8.10 -23.09 14.14
C ILE A 87 7.90 -21.68 13.56
N ILE A 88 7.34 -20.76 14.35
CA ILE A 88 7.16 -19.36 13.93
C ILE A 88 8.53 -18.74 13.62
N ALA A 89 9.53 -18.94 14.47
CA ALA A 89 10.88 -18.43 14.26
C ALA A 89 11.52 -18.97 12.98
N HIS A 90 11.38 -20.26 12.71
CA HIS A 90 11.84 -20.85 11.45
C HIS A 90 11.14 -20.22 10.24
N CYS A 91 9.82 -20.05 10.31
CA CYS A 91 9.04 -19.45 9.23
C CYS A 91 9.41 -17.97 8.99
N THR A 92 9.57 -17.18 10.04
CA THR A 92 9.91 -15.74 9.92
C THR A 92 11.32 -15.54 9.39
N LEU A 93 12.28 -16.35 9.84
CA LEU A 93 13.65 -16.30 9.32
C LEU A 93 13.71 -16.74 7.86
N SER A 94 13.01 -17.81 7.49
CA SER A 94 12.93 -18.26 6.09
C SER A 94 12.29 -17.21 5.20
N LEU A 95 11.24 -16.53 5.69
CA LEU A 95 10.60 -15.43 4.99
C LEU A 95 11.54 -14.21 4.85
N GLU A 96 12.27 -13.84 5.90
CA GLU A 96 13.23 -12.73 5.86
C GLU A 96 14.34 -12.99 4.84
N GLN A 97 14.90 -14.20 4.84
CA GLN A 97 15.93 -14.60 3.88
C GLN A 97 15.43 -14.49 2.44
N ARG A 98 14.20 -14.93 2.17
CA ARG A 98 13.56 -14.83 0.86
C ARG A 98 13.29 -13.36 0.48
N ILE A 99 12.72 -12.55 1.38
CA ILE A 99 12.49 -11.11 1.13
C ILE A 99 13.80 -10.39 0.81
N ARG A 100 14.90 -10.73 1.49
CA ARG A 100 16.23 -10.15 1.23
C ARG A 100 16.78 -10.49 -0.16
N GLN A 101 16.37 -11.62 -0.73
CA GLN A 101 16.75 -12.03 -2.09
C GLN A 101 15.87 -11.37 -3.16
N VAL A 102 14.67 -10.89 -2.79
CA VAL A 102 13.77 -10.22 -3.72
C VAL A 102 14.26 -8.79 -3.98
N ASP A 103 14.40 -8.45 -5.26
CA ASP A 103 14.63 -7.07 -5.69
C ASP A 103 13.33 -6.25 -5.53
N LEU A 104 13.17 -5.64 -4.34
CA LEU A 104 12.02 -4.80 -4.01
C LEU A 104 11.92 -3.55 -4.90
N GLU A 105 13.05 -3.04 -5.42
CA GLU A 105 13.06 -1.89 -6.34
C GLU A 105 12.33 -2.26 -7.63
N THR A 106 12.74 -3.37 -8.27
CA THR A 106 12.07 -3.87 -9.48
C THR A 106 10.62 -4.29 -9.20
N LEU A 107 10.36 -4.99 -8.10
CA LEU A 107 9.01 -5.45 -7.75
C LEU A 107 8.01 -4.28 -7.59
N LEU A 108 8.40 -3.24 -6.84
CA LEU A 108 7.50 -2.14 -6.49
C LEU A 108 7.46 -1.02 -7.51
N LEU A 109 8.54 -0.77 -8.26
CA LEU A 109 8.63 0.34 -9.21
C LEU A 109 8.45 -0.07 -10.68
N GLU A 110 8.62 -1.36 -11.02
CA GLU A 110 8.40 -1.88 -12.37
C GLU A 110 7.20 -2.82 -12.42
N GLU A 111 7.24 -3.95 -11.70
CA GLU A 111 6.31 -5.08 -11.95
C GLU A 111 4.90 -4.83 -11.42
N ALA A 112 4.77 -4.43 -10.15
CA ALA A 112 3.46 -4.10 -9.57
C ALA A 112 2.78 -2.91 -10.28
N PRO A 113 3.51 -1.82 -10.65
CA PRO A 113 2.95 -0.77 -11.47
C PRO A 113 2.45 -1.27 -12.83
N VAL A 114 3.22 -2.09 -13.57
CA VAL A 114 2.74 -2.62 -14.88
C VAL A 114 1.40 -3.34 -14.76
N LEU A 115 1.21 -4.14 -13.70
CA LEU A 115 -0.07 -4.79 -13.43
C LEU A 115 -1.19 -3.76 -13.19
N LEU A 116 -0.91 -2.73 -12.38
CA LEU A 116 -1.87 -1.65 -12.12
C LEU A 116 -2.21 -0.84 -13.38
N GLU A 117 -1.22 -0.51 -14.22
CA GLU A 117 -1.44 0.20 -15.49
C GLU A 117 -2.36 -0.60 -16.41
N THR A 118 -2.06 -1.89 -16.57
CA THR A 118 -2.85 -2.80 -17.41
C THR A 118 -4.27 -2.90 -16.87
N HIS A 119 -4.41 -3.07 -15.55
CA HIS A 119 -5.70 -3.11 -14.86
C HIS A 119 -6.54 -1.84 -15.09
N VAL A 120 -5.95 -0.65 -14.93
CA VAL A 120 -6.64 0.62 -15.16
C VAL A 120 -7.04 0.80 -16.62
N LYS A 121 -6.16 0.44 -17.57
CA LYS A 121 -6.47 0.52 -19.01
C LYS A 121 -7.61 -0.41 -19.40
N ASP A 122 -7.53 -1.67 -19.00
CA ASP A 122 -8.56 -2.67 -19.29
C ASP A 122 -9.90 -2.26 -18.65
N TYR A 123 -9.88 -1.67 -17.46
CA TYR A 123 -11.11 -1.17 -16.82
C TYR A 123 -11.74 -0.02 -17.62
N ARG A 124 -10.94 0.93 -18.10
CA ARG A 124 -11.44 2.03 -18.94
C ARG A 124 -12.02 1.51 -20.25
N VAL A 125 -11.35 0.57 -20.89
CA VAL A 125 -11.84 -0.10 -22.11
C VAL A 125 -13.15 -0.85 -21.82
N ALA A 126 -13.27 -1.52 -20.68
CA ALA A 126 -14.51 -2.20 -20.28
C ALA A 126 -15.67 -1.20 -20.13
N LEU A 127 -15.41 -0.04 -19.51
CA LEU A 127 -16.39 1.01 -19.31
C LEU A 127 -16.85 1.63 -20.65
N GLU A 128 -15.93 1.87 -21.58
CA GLU A 128 -16.24 2.37 -22.93
C GLU A 128 -17.05 1.35 -23.76
N ARG A 129 -16.77 0.06 -23.60
CA ARG A 129 -17.48 -1.00 -24.32
C ARG A 129 -18.90 -1.23 -23.84
N GLN A 130 -19.20 -0.92 -22.57
CA GLN A 130 -20.55 -1.09 -22.01
C GLN A 130 -21.61 -0.28 -22.76
N SER A 131 -21.26 0.90 -23.30
CA SER A 131 -22.18 1.77 -24.05
C SER A 131 -22.21 1.47 -25.56
N THR A 132 -21.56 0.40 -26.01
CA THR A 132 -21.44 0.04 -27.43
C THR A 132 -22.43 -1.06 -27.82
N ALA A 133 -22.92 -1.04 -29.07
CA ALA A 133 -23.85 -2.03 -29.62
C ALA A 133 -23.34 -3.49 -29.62
N LEU A 134 -22.04 -3.72 -29.39
CA LEU A 134 -21.43 -5.05 -29.30
C LEU A 134 -21.75 -5.77 -27.98
N PHE A 135 -22.07 -5.03 -26.91
CA PHE A 135 -22.32 -5.58 -25.58
C PHE A 135 -23.56 -4.95 -24.91
N PRO A 136 -24.76 -5.07 -25.53
CA PRO A 136 -25.95 -4.35 -25.08
C PRO A 136 -26.46 -4.75 -23.69
N HIS A 137 -26.07 -5.93 -23.17
CA HIS A 137 -26.53 -6.45 -21.89
C HIS A 137 -25.41 -6.91 -20.95
N ALA A 138 -24.14 -6.74 -21.33
CA ALA A 138 -23.02 -7.19 -20.50
C ALA A 138 -22.65 -6.12 -19.46
N THR A 139 -22.38 -6.55 -18.24
CA THR A 139 -21.88 -5.64 -17.19
C THR A 139 -20.40 -5.32 -17.41
N VAL A 140 -19.93 -4.18 -16.88
CA VAL A 140 -18.49 -3.82 -16.90
C VAL A 140 -17.64 -4.95 -16.33
N ASN A 141 -18.13 -5.63 -15.28
CA ASN A 141 -17.43 -6.74 -14.64
C ASN A 141 -17.26 -7.95 -15.55
N GLU A 142 -18.28 -8.30 -16.34
CA GLU A 142 -18.20 -9.42 -17.30
C GLU A 142 -17.24 -9.11 -18.45
N ILE A 143 -17.33 -7.90 -19.01
CA ILE A 143 -16.41 -7.44 -20.06
C ILE A 143 -14.98 -7.42 -19.51
N PHE A 144 -14.78 -6.90 -18.29
CA PHE A 144 -13.48 -6.85 -17.64
C PHE A 144 -12.91 -8.24 -17.35
N HIS A 145 -13.72 -9.15 -16.83
CA HIS A 145 -13.34 -10.54 -16.57
C HIS A 145 -12.86 -11.24 -17.86
N SER A 146 -13.52 -11.00 -18.99
CA SER A 146 -13.11 -11.55 -20.29
C SER A 146 -11.76 -11.03 -20.78
N MET A 147 -11.37 -9.81 -20.36
CA MET A 147 -10.08 -9.21 -20.71
C MET A 147 -8.95 -9.67 -19.79
N GLN A 148 -9.23 -9.88 -18.50
CA GLN A 148 -8.25 -10.32 -17.51
C GLN A 148 -8.64 -11.66 -16.85
N PRO A 149 -8.71 -12.78 -17.59
CA PRO A 149 -9.04 -14.07 -16.99
C PRO A 149 -8.01 -14.44 -15.92
N HIS A 150 -8.48 -15.11 -14.86
CA HIS A 150 -7.65 -15.56 -13.75
C HIS A 150 -8.12 -16.93 -13.25
N PRO A 151 -7.23 -17.92 -13.00
CA PRO A 151 -7.63 -19.27 -12.57
C PRO A 151 -8.47 -19.30 -11.29
N ALA A 152 -8.19 -18.40 -10.34
CA ALA A 152 -8.98 -18.28 -9.11
C ALA A 152 -10.42 -17.79 -9.35
N LEU A 153 -10.66 -17.05 -10.44
CA LEU A 153 -11.92 -16.34 -10.70
C LEU A 153 -12.74 -16.96 -11.83
N LEU A 154 -12.50 -18.24 -12.14
CA LEU A 154 -13.37 -18.98 -13.04
C LEU A 154 -14.81 -18.97 -12.49
N SER A 155 -15.80 -19.24 -13.36
CA SER A 155 -17.23 -19.03 -13.06
C SER A 155 -17.81 -19.80 -11.85
N SER A 156 -17.03 -20.63 -11.16
CA SER A 156 -17.44 -21.37 -9.96
C SER A 156 -16.78 -20.81 -8.69
N PRO A 157 -17.53 -20.58 -7.58
CA PRO A 157 -16.94 -20.18 -6.31
C PRO A 157 -15.98 -21.23 -5.72
N GLU A 158 -16.03 -22.47 -6.19
CA GLU A 158 -15.14 -23.54 -5.76
C GLU A 158 -13.73 -23.38 -6.35
N SER A 159 -13.59 -22.81 -7.55
CA SER A 159 -12.28 -22.62 -8.18
C SER A 159 -11.39 -21.69 -7.36
N GLU A 160 -12.00 -20.68 -6.74
CA GLU A 160 -11.30 -19.73 -5.89
C GLU A 160 -10.70 -20.42 -4.66
N ARG A 161 -11.49 -21.26 -4.00
CA ARG A 161 -11.05 -22.02 -2.81
C ARG A 161 -9.98 -23.02 -3.17
N LEU A 162 -10.15 -23.74 -4.28
CA LEU A 162 -9.15 -24.68 -4.78
C LEU A 162 -7.84 -23.97 -5.12
N TYR A 163 -7.90 -22.80 -5.77
CA TYR A 163 -6.73 -22.00 -6.09
C TYR A 163 -5.96 -21.59 -4.82
N LEU A 164 -6.66 -21.06 -3.82
CA LEU A 164 -6.05 -20.67 -2.56
C LEU A 164 -5.48 -21.87 -1.78
N LYS A 165 -6.09 -23.06 -1.89
CA LYS A 165 -5.54 -24.29 -1.32
C LYS A 165 -4.25 -24.72 -2.00
N MET A 166 -4.19 -24.64 -3.33
CA MET A 166 -2.97 -24.93 -4.09
C MET A 166 -1.85 -23.95 -3.74
N LEU A 167 -2.17 -22.64 -3.71
CA LEU A 167 -1.24 -21.59 -3.34
C LEU A 167 -0.76 -21.76 -1.89
N GLY A 168 -1.68 -22.01 -0.96
CA GLY A 168 -1.36 -22.28 0.44
C GLY A 168 -0.48 -23.51 0.60
N SER A 169 -0.72 -24.58 -0.16
CA SER A 169 0.12 -25.78 -0.14
C SER A 169 1.55 -25.50 -0.60
N GLY A 170 1.73 -24.75 -1.69
CA GLY A 170 3.08 -24.44 -2.18
C GLY A 170 3.85 -23.51 -1.24
N VAL A 171 3.18 -22.50 -0.69
CA VAL A 171 3.77 -21.61 0.33
C VAL A 171 4.15 -22.38 1.59
N LEU A 172 3.30 -23.33 2.03
CA LEU A 172 3.58 -24.19 3.17
C LEU A 172 4.84 -25.04 2.94
N THR A 173 4.97 -25.65 1.76
CA THR A 173 6.16 -26.44 1.39
C THR A 173 7.44 -25.61 1.40
N ALA A 174 7.34 -24.32 1.08
CA ALA A 174 8.50 -23.43 1.01
C ALA A 174 8.92 -22.82 2.36
N LEU A 175 8.00 -22.74 3.33
CA LEU A 175 8.22 -22.06 4.62
C LEU A 175 8.33 -22.98 5.83
N LEU A 176 7.72 -24.18 5.82
CA LEU A 176 7.77 -25.08 6.97
C LEU A 176 9.07 -25.91 7.02
N PRO A 177 9.54 -26.26 8.23
CA PRO A 177 10.59 -27.24 8.40
C PRO A 177 10.23 -28.58 7.73
N PRO A 178 11.22 -29.29 7.16
CA PRO A 178 10.98 -30.59 6.51
C PRO A 178 10.54 -31.68 7.49
N ALA A 179 10.77 -31.51 8.79
CA ALA A 179 10.28 -32.41 9.84
C ALA A 179 8.76 -32.32 9.99
N ASP A 180 8.23 -31.10 10.09
CA ASP A 180 6.79 -30.85 10.30
C ASP A 180 5.97 -31.09 9.02
N LEU A 181 6.61 -30.94 7.85
CA LEU A 181 6.01 -31.29 6.56
C LEU A 181 5.66 -32.78 6.43
N GLN A 182 6.34 -33.66 7.18
CA GLN A 182 6.08 -35.11 7.16
C GLN A 182 4.81 -35.48 7.93
N SER A 183 4.37 -34.64 8.87
CA SER A 183 3.14 -34.85 9.61
C SER A 183 1.94 -34.48 8.73
N ASP A 184 1.21 -35.50 8.25
CA ASP A 184 0.02 -35.29 7.42
C ASP A 184 -1.04 -34.44 8.12
N CYS A 185 -1.24 -34.66 9.42
CA CYS A 185 -2.25 -33.94 10.20
C CYS A 185 -1.92 -32.45 10.31
N GLU A 186 -0.68 -32.13 10.66
CA GLU A 186 -0.21 -30.75 10.80
C GLU A 186 -0.21 -30.03 9.46
N ARG A 187 0.35 -30.67 8.42
CA ARG A 187 0.38 -30.12 7.07
C ARG A 187 -1.02 -29.79 6.55
N LEU A 188 -1.99 -30.70 6.72
CA LEU A 188 -3.36 -30.49 6.28
C LEU A 188 -4.04 -29.37 7.09
N LEU A 189 -3.85 -29.37 8.41
CA LEU A 189 -4.45 -28.36 9.29
C LEU A 189 -3.91 -26.96 9.00
N VAL A 190 -2.59 -26.79 8.92
CA VAL A 190 -1.96 -25.50 8.63
C VAL A 190 -2.31 -25.04 7.21
N ARG A 191 -2.36 -25.94 6.22
CA ARG A 191 -2.83 -25.61 4.87
C ARG A 191 -4.24 -25.07 4.87
N GLU A 192 -5.19 -25.73 5.54
CA GLU A 192 -6.59 -25.27 5.56
C GLU A 192 -6.76 -23.94 6.32
N ILE A 193 -5.98 -23.71 7.39
CA ILE A 193 -5.95 -22.41 8.07
C ILE A 193 -5.38 -21.34 7.15
N LEU A 194 -4.24 -21.61 6.51
CA LEU A 194 -3.59 -20.66 5.61
C LEU A 194 -4.50 -20.33 4.42
N SER A 195 -5.11 -21.32 3.77
CA SER A 195 -5.96 -21.08 2.60
C SER A 195 -7.29 -20.42 2.97
N ASN A 196 -8.02 -20.96 3.95
CA ASN A 196 -9.41 -20.56 4.21
C ASN A 196 -9.54 -19.43 5.24
N MET A 197 -8.61 -19.33 6.19
CA MET A 197 -8.67 -18.28 7.22
C MET A 197 -7.74 -17.11 6.94
N VAL A 198 -6.57 -17.34 6.33
CA VAL A 198 -5.61 -16.25 6.09
C VAL A 198 -5.79 -15.70 4.68
N LEU A 199 -5.44 -16.49 3.66
CA LEU A 199 -5.41 -16.04 2.26
C LEU A 199 -6.79 -15.61 1.77
N TRP A 200 -7.83 -16.40 2.03
CA TRP A 200 -9.21 -16.02 1.67
C TRP A 200 -9.60 -14.69 2.30
N ASN A 201 -9.42 -14.53 3.61
CA ASN A 201 -9.80 -13.29 4.29
C ASN A 201 -8.99 -12.09 3.82
N VAL A 202 -7.69 -12.26 3.54
CA VAL A 202 -6.85 -11.19 3.00
C VAL A 202 -7.36 -10.78 1.62
N VAL A 203 -7.59 -11.73 0.71
CA VAL A 203 -8.08 -11.43 -0.63
C VAL A 203 -9.46 -10.79 -0.58
N ASP A 204 -10.38 -11.36 0.19
CA ASP A 204 -11.75 -10.88 0.33
C ASP A 204 -11.79 -9.44 0.87
N ARG A 205 -11.00 -9.16 1.91
CA ARG A 205 -10.88 -7.83 2.51
C ARG A 205 -10.22 -6.82 1.58
N LEU A 206 -9.15 -7.19 0.88
CA LEU A 206 -8.46 -6.30 -0.06
C LEU A 206 -9.28 -6.04 -1.32
N SER A 207 -10.23 -6.93 -1.65
CA SER A 207 -11.13 -6.73 -2.78
C SER A 207 -12.21 -5.69 -2.49
N GLU A 208 -12.54 -5.45 -1.21
CA GLU A 208 -13.56 -4.47 -0.81
C GLU A 208 -13.12 -3.02 -1.15
N PRO A 209 -13.94 -2.24 -1.90
CA PRO A 209 -13.60 -0.87 -2.29
C PRO A 209 -13.24 0.05 -1.12
N PHE A 210 -14.03 0.01 -0.04
CA PHE A 210 -13.82 0.89 1.11
C PHE A 210 -12.47 0.62 1.79
N MET A 211 -12.02 -0.64 1.82
CA MET A 211 -10.72 -1.00 2.38
C MET A 211 -9.57 -0.40 1.56
N LEU A 212 -9.67 -0.44 0.23
CA LEU A 212 -8.67 0.17 -0.65
C LEU A 212 -8.60 1.69 -0.48
N PHE A 213 -9.75 2.36 -0.38
CA PHE A 213 -9.79 3.81 -0.11
C PHE A 213 -9.22 4.18 1.26
N GLU A 214 -9.50 3.39 2.31
CA GLU A 214 -8.87 3.59 3.62
C GLU A 214 -7.35 3.40 3.56
N MET A 215 -6.88 2.38 2.84
CA MET A 215 -5.45 2.11 2.69
C MET A 215 -4.77 3.27 1.97
N ILE A 216 -5.33 3.75 0.87
CA ILE A 216 -4.85 4.93 0.15
C ILE A 216 -4.77 6.14 1.09
N THR A 217 -5.83 6.41 1.85
CA THR A 217 -5.85 7.52 2.83
C THR A 217 -4.71 7.39 3.84
N LYS A 218 -4.53 6.20 4.43
CA LYS A 218 -3.48 5.95 5.42
C LYS A 218 -2.09 6.11 4.80
N VAL A 219 -1.83 5.49 3.65
CA VAL A 219 -0.55 5.58 2.95
C VAL A 219 -0.22 7.04 2.62
N VAL A 220 -1.15 7.76 2.00
CA VAL A 220 -0.95 9.17 1.65
C VAL A 220 -0.69 10.04 2.89
N THR A 221 -1.40 9.81 4.00
CA THR A 221 -1.14 10.56 5.24
C THR A 221 0.21 10.26 5.88
N VAL A 222 0.68 9.01 5.78
CA VAL A 222 2.00 8.61 6.29
C VAL A 222 3.12 9.24 5.44
N LEU A 223 2.94 9.26 4.12
CA LEU A 223 3.90 9.85 3.18
C LEU A 223 3.97 11.38 3.28
N THR A 224 2.84 12.05 3.48
CA THR A 224 2.77 13.52 3.55
C THR A 224 3.15 14.09 4.91
N ALA A 225 2.88 13.36 6.00
CA ALA A 225 3.14 13.86 7.37
C ALA A 225 3.46 12.70 8.34
N PRO A 226 4.70 12.16 8.33
CA PRO A 226 5.07 11.01 9.15
C PRO A 226 4.88 11.25 10.66
N ASN A 227 4.96 12.49 11.15
CA ASN A 227 4.89 12.83 12.58
C ASN A 227 3.50 13.24 13.11
N LYS A 228 2.43 13.15 12.30
CA LYS A 228 1.06 13.54 12.73
C LYS A 228 0.04 12.41 12.62
N VAL A 229 0.44 11.16 12.82
CA VAL A 229 -0.50 10.02 12.87
C VAL A 229 -1.16 9.97 14.25
N LYS A 230 -2.27 10.71 14.42
CA LYS A 230 -3.24 10.40 15.49
C LYS A 230 -4.31 9.48 14.90
N PRO A 231 -4.72 8.40 15.59
CA PRO A 231 -5.87 7.61 15.17
C PRO A 231 -7.08 8.54 15.16
N LYS A 232 -7.55 8.92 13.98
CA LYS A 232 -8.79 9.67 13.84
C LYS A 232 -9.93 8.65 13.89
N THR A 233 -10.54 8.50 15.05
CA THR A 233 -11.92 8.03 15.13
C THR A 233 -12.76 8.97 14.28
N VAL A 234 -13.58 8.41 13.39
CA VAL A 234 -14.51 9.17 12.54
C VAL A 234 -15.49 9.87 13.49
N SER A 235 -15.22 11.13 13.82
CA SER A 235 -16.14 11.95 14.60
C SER A 235 -17.35 12.27 13.74
N HIS A 236 -18.55 12.01 14.26
CA HIS A 236 -19.83 12.36 13.63
C HIS A 236 -19.88 13.83 13.17
N ALA A 237 -19.15 14.73 13.83
CA ALA A 237 -19.08 16.15 13.46
C ALA A 237 -18.35 16.42 12.12
N LYS A 238 -17.44 15.53 11.70
CA LYS A 238 -16.76 15.62 10.40
C LYS A 238 -17.54 14.95 9.28
N SER A 239 -18.34 13.95 9.63
CA SER A 239 -19.32 13.34 8.72
C SER A 239 -20.37 14.38 8.32
N THR A 240 -20.86 15.21 9.25
CA THR A 240 -21.83 16.28 8.93
C THR A 240 -21.25 17.38 8.02
N GLU A 241 -19.97 17.71 8.16
CA GLU A 241 -19.28 18.70 7.29
C GLU A 241 -19.05 18.14 5.88
N LEU A 242 -18.68 16.86 5.76
CA LEU A 242 -18.61 16.16 4.47
C LEU A 242 -19.99 15.93 3.83
N MET A 243 -21.03 15.69 4.64
CA MET A 243 -22.41 15.61 4.18
C MET A 243 -22.92 16.96 3.66
N SER A 244 -22.49 18.09 4.24
CA SER A 244 -22.78 19.42 3.68
C SER A 244 -22.08 19.68 2.34
N LEU A 245 -20.94 19.02 2.07
CA LEU A 245 -20.28 19.05 0.75
C LEU A 245 -20.98 18.16 -0.29
N LEU A 246 -21.78 17.18 0.13
CA LEU A 246 -22.61 16.35 -0.75
C LEU A 246 -23.91 17.06 -1.16
N GLN A 247 -24.33 18.08 -0.40
CA GLN A 247 -25.47 18.95 -0.72
C GLN A 247 -25.00 20.13 -1.59
N THR A 248 -24.46 19.84 -2.78
CA THR A 248 -24.28 20.90 -3.79
C THR A 248 -25.56 21.04 -4.59
N GLU A 249 -26.01 22.28 -4.76
CA GLU A 249 -27.20 22.65 -5.53
C GLU A 249 -27.13 22.13 -6.98
N PRO A 250 -28.27 21.83 -7.62
CA PRO A 250 -28.29 21.43 -9.03
C PRO A 250 -27.61 22.51 -9.90
N PRO A 251 -26.91 22.12 -10.98
CA PRO A 251 -26.19 23.06 -11.83
C PRO A 251 -27.14 24.14 -12.34
N GLU A 252 -26.69 25.40 -12.27
CA GLU A 252 -27.43 26.51 -12.86
C GLU A 252 -27.76 26.19 -14.34
N PRO A 253 -28.98 26.54 -14.81
CA PRO A 253 -29.35 26.30 -16.19
C PRO A 253 -28.36 27.01 -17.12
N ILE A 254 -27.80 26.25 -18.06
CA ILE A 254 -26.88 26.72 -19.10
C ILE A 254 -27.49 27.97 -19.73
N LYS A 255 -26.84 29.12 -19.53
CA LYS A 255 -27.19 30.37 -20.22
C LYS A 255 -27.07 30.10 -21.72
N LYS A 256 -28.16 30.32 -22.46
CA LYS A 256 -28.18 30.20 -23.92
C LYS A 256 -27.06 31.09 -24.49
N ALA A 257 -26.24 30.49 -25.35
CA ALA A 257 -25.08 31.14 -25.93
C ALA A 257 -25.47 32.39 -26.74
N ASP A 258 -24.77 33.50 -26.45
CA ASP A 258 -24.59 34.60 -27.39
C ASP A 258 -23.82 34.10 -28.63
N ASP A 259 -23.95 34.82 -29.74
CA ASP A 259 -23.54 34.46 -31.11
C ASP A 259 -22.38 33.45 -31.25
N PRO A 260 -22.54 32.39 -32.07
CA PRO A 260 -21.63 31.24 -32.12
C PRO A 260 -20.20 31.62 -32.49
N ASP A 261 -19.99 32.67 -33.28
CA ASP A 261 -18.66 33.04 -33.75
C ASP A 261 -17.85 33.79 -32.67
N GLN A 262 -18.51 34.63 -31.87
CA GLN A 262 -17.84 35.45 -30.85
C GLN A 262 -17.46 34.61 -29.61
N SER A 263 -18.28 33.63 -29.25
CA SER A 263 -17.99 32.66 -28.20
C SER A 263 -16.81 31.75 -28.56
N ILE A 264 -16.64 31.38 -29.83
CA ILE A 264 -15.49 30.58 -30.31
C ILE A 264 -14.18 31.37 -30.19
N PHE A 265 -14.13 32.62 -30.64
CA PHE A 265 -12.92 33.44 -30.50
C PHE A 265 -12.58 33.73 -29.04
N GLN A 266 -13.58 33.97 -28.20
CA GLN A 266 -13.38 34.13 -26.75
C GLN A 266 -12.90 32.83 -26.09
N ALA A 267 -13.45 31.67 -26.47
CA ALA A 267 -13.00 30.37 -25.99
C ALA A 267 -11.56 30.04 -26.44
N LEU A 268 -11.22 30.33 -27.71
CA LEU A 268 -9.87 30.12 -28.23
C LEU A 268 -8.84 31.07 -27.59
N SER A 269 -9.19 32.33 -27.37
CA SER A 269 -8.29 33.30 -26.73
C SER A 269 -8.09 33.02 -25.24
N THR A 270 -9.14 32.63 -24.51
CA THR A 270 -9.03 32.20 -23.11
C THR A 270 -8.24 30.90 -22.99
N ALA A 271 -8.44 29.94 -23.89
CA ALA A 271 -7.62 28.73 -23.97
C ALA A 271 -6.14 29.04 -24.28
N ALA A 272 -5.87 30.00 -25.16
CA ALA A 272 -4.50 30.41 -25.49
C ALA A 272 -3.81 31.12 -24.31
N LEU A 273 -4.52 31.99 -23.60
CA LEU A 273 -3.99 32.69 -22.42
C LEU A 273 -3.72 31.74 -21.26
N THR A 274 -4.65 30.83 -20.97
CA THR A 274 -4.47 29.80 -19.94
C THR A 274 -3.30 28.87 -20.29
N TYR A 275 -3.14 28.51 -21.57
CA TYR A 275 -1.96 27.76 -22.02
C TYR A 275 -0.65 28.52 -21.78
N LEU A 276 -0.58 29.82 -22.09
CA LEU A 276 0.62 30.63 -21.86
C LEU A 276 0.94 30.76 -20.37
N GLU A 277 -0.07 30.91 -19.52
CA GLU A 277 0.09 30.94 -18.06
C GLU A 277 0.61 29.59 -17.53
N HIS A 278 0.04 28.48 -18.00
CA HIS A 278 0.51 27.14 -17.63
C HIS A 278 1.93 26.85 -18.16
N ALA A 279 2.26 27.30 -19.36
CA ALA A 279 3.61 27.17 -19.92
C ALA A 279 4.63 28.00 -19.12
N TYR A 280 4.28 29.23 -18.73
CA TYR A 280 5.14 30.08 -17.89
C TYR A 280 5.35 29.47 -16.50
N THR A 281 4.28 29.00 -15.85
CA THR A 281 4.38 28.34 -14.54
C THR A 281 5.18 27.03 -14.63
N PHE A 282 5.01 26.24 -15.68
CA PHE A 282 5.83 25.05 -15.92
C PHE A 282 7.31 25.39 -16.11
N ILE A 283 7.65 26.36 -16.97
CA ILE A 283 9.03 26.77 -17.24
C ILE A 283 9.69 27.32 -15.98
N SER A 284 9.00 28.21 -15.25
CA SER A 284 9.54 28.81 -14.03
C SER A 284 9.74 27.80 -12.91
N THR A 285 8.79 26.89 -12.70
CA THR A 285 8.91 25.82 -11.69
C THR A 285 9.99 24.81 -12.08
N THR A 286 10.06 24.42 -13.35
CA THR A 286 11.14 23.56 -13.87
C THR A 286 12.50 24.21 -13.71
N ALA A 287 12.63 25.52 -13.94
CA ALA A 287 13.88 26.25 -13.74
C ALA A 287 14.30 26.31 -12.25
N VAL A 288 13.35 26.50 -11.34
CA VAL A 288 13.59 26.46 -9.89
C VAL A 288 14.04 25.07 -9.46
N VAL A 289 13.32 24.02 -9.88
CA VAL A 289 13.69 22.62 -9.60
C VAL A 289 15.06 22.30 -10.19
N ALA A 290 15.34 22.69 -11.43
CA ALA A 290 16.63 22.48 -12.07
C ALA A 290 17.77 23.19 -11.33
N ARG A 291 17.54 24.41 -10.81
CA ARG A 291 18.52 25.14 -9.99
C ARG A 291 18.83 24.38 -8.69
N HIS A 292 17.81 23.91 -7.97
CA HIS A 292 18.00 23.12 -6.75
C HIS A 292 18.67 21.77 -7.05
N ALA A 293 18.17 21.05 -8.07
CA ALA A 293 18.71 19.79 -8.51
C ALA A 293 20.15 19.93 -9.00
N SER A 294 20.52 21.02 -9.67
CA SER A 294 21.90 21.26 -10.13
C SER A 294 22.88 21.40 -8.97
N ALA A 295 22.47 22.02 -7.85
CA ALA A 295 23.30 22.10 -6.65
C ALA A 295 23.50 20.71 -6.02
N SER A 296 22.41 19.93 -5.91
CA SER A 296 22.46 18.55 -5.40
C SER A 296 23.21 17.59 -6.33
N LEU A 297 23.04 17.73 -7.65
CA LEU A 297 23.76 16.96 -8.66
C LEU A 297 25.25 17.31 -8.67
N MET A 298 25.60 18.59 -8.51
CA MET A 298 26.99 19.02 -8.38
C MET A 298 27.65 18.44 -7.13
N SER A 299 26.92 18.29 -6.02
CA SER A 299 27.45 17.54 -4.86
C SER A 299 27.59 16.05 -5.14
N LEU A 300 26.61 15.41 -5.78
CA LEU A 300 26.67 13.99 -6.16
C LEU A 300 27.77 13.70 -7.19
N TRP A 301 28.11 14.68 -8.03
CA TRP A 301 29.18 14.56 -9.03
C TRP A 301 30.57 14.62 -8.38
N LYS A 302 30.71 15.34 -7.26
CA LYS A 302 31.96 15.40 -6.48
C LYS A 302 32.18 14.12 -5.66
N GLU A 303 31.11 13.52 -5.15
CA GLU A 303 31.13 12.29 -4.36
C GLU A 303 30.07 11.31 -4.88
N PRO A 304 30.39 10.47 -5.88
CA PRO A 304 29.42 9.53 -6.41
C PRO A 304 29.09 8.46 -5.35
N PRO A 305 27.81 8.20 -5.07
CA PRO A 305 27.42 7.08 -4.20
C PRO A 305 27.91 5.76 -4.79
N GLN A 306 28.24 4.80 -3.92
CA GLN A 306 28.70 3.47 -4.33
C GLN A 306 27.69 2.84 -5.29
N GLU A 307 28.18 2.31 -6.42
CA GLU A 307 27.33 1.66 -7.41
C GLU A 307 26.66 0.42 -6.79
N PRO A 308 25.32 0.36 -6.73
CA PRO A 308 24.65 -0.86 -6.34
C PRO A 308 24.91 -1.96 -7.38
N PRO A 309 24.89 -3.25 -6.99
CA PRO A 309 25.12 -4.34 -7.92
C PRO A 309 24.16 -4.29 -9.11
N ARG A 310 24.73 -4.47 -10.30
CA ARG A 310 24.13 -4.45 -11.67
C ARG A 310 22.59 -4.43 -11.71
N ARG A 311 22.04 -3.25 -12.04
CA ARG A 311 20.61 -3.07 -12.33
C ARG A 311 20.24 -3.38 -13.78
N ARG A 312 19.02 -3.89 -13.99
CA ARG A 312 18.48 -4.19 -15.33
C ARG A 312 17.90 -2.96 -16.04
N LYS A 313 17.40 -1.95 -15.30
CA LYS A 313 16.80 -0.71 -15.84
C LYS A 313 17.02 0.48 -14.89
N GLN A 314 17.11 1.69 -15.43
CA GLN A 314 17.18 2.94 -14.66
C GLN A 314 15.81 3.29 -14.06
N ILE A 315 15.76 3.79 -12.82
CA ILE A 315 14.54 4.16 -12.06
C ILE A 315 13.66 5.14 -12.84
N LEU A 316 14.26 6.12 -13.52
CA LEU A 316 13.53 7.10 -14.32
C LEU A 316 12.85 6.50 -15.56
N LYS A 317 13.27 5.32 -16.00
CA LYS A 317 12.69 4.57 -17.12
C LYS A 317 11.71 3.49 -16.66
N LEU A 318 11.48 3.35 -15.36
CA LEU A 318 10.57 2.35 -14.83
C LEU A 318 9.12 2.71 -15.10
N SER A 319 8.31 1.67 -15.08
CA SER A 319 6.91 1.72 -15.46
C SER A 319 6.08 2.56 -14.50
N VAL A 320 6.49 2.73 -13.24
CA VAL A 320 5.79 3.60 -12.26
C VAL A 320 5.47 5.00 -12.80
N TRP A 321 6.35 5.60 -13.61
CA TRP A 321 6.08 6.92 -14.18
C TRP A 321 4.99 6.87 -15.25
N LYS A 322 5.00 5.84 -16.09
CA LYS A 322 3.98 5.59 -17.10
C LYS A 322 2.63 5.24 -16.46
N THR A 323 2.65 4.56 -15.32
CA THR A 323 1.44 4.19 -14.59
C THR A 323 0.82 5.40 -13.92
N LEU A 324 1.63 6.32 -13.37
CA LEU A 324 1.15 7.61 -12.88
C LEU A 324 0.52 8.44 -14.01
N VAL A 325 1.17 8.52 -15.18
CA VAL A 325 0.62 9.17 -16.37
C VAL A 325 -0.74 8.59 -16.76
N THR A 326 -0.86 7.26 -16.73
CA THR A 326 -2.10 6.55 -17.04
C THR A 326 -3.16 6.79 -15.96
N LEU A 327 -2.81 6.68 -14.68
CA LEU A 327 -3.72 6.85 -13.53
C LEU A 327 -4.36 8.24 -13.57
N PHE A 328 -3.54 9.28 -13.79
CA PHE A 328 -4.00 10.65 -13.95
C PHE A 328 -4.49 10.97 -15.37
N SER A 329 -4.51 10.03 -16.32
CA SER A 329 -4.97 10.28 -17.70
C SER A 329 -4.33 11.54 -18.33
N LEU A 330 -3.04 11.78 -18.04
CA LEU A 330 -2.33 12.99 -18.47
C LEU A 330 -2.28 13.10 -20.00
N ASP A 331 -2.22 11.95 -20.66
CA ASP A 331 -2.29 11.79 -22.12
C ASP A 331 -3.56 12.38 -22.72
N ARG A 332 -4.72 12.14 -22.09
CA ARG A 332 -6.02 12.64 -22.56
C ARG A 332 -6.28 14.07 -22.10
N ARG A 333 -5.88 14.41 -20.88
CA ARG A 333 -6.24 15.68 -20.23
C ARG A 333 -5.35 16.84 -20.64
N GLN A 334 -4.03 16.66 -20.60
CA GLN A 334 -3.05 17.71 -20.87
C GLN A 334 -1.88 17.13 -21.69
N PRO A 335 -2.09 16.83 -22.98
CA PRO A 335 -1.06 16.20 -23.82
C PRO A 335 0.20 17.05 -23.98
N TRP A 336 0.08 18.37 -23.94
CA TRP A 336 1.22 19.29 -23.98
C TRP A 336 2.11 19.15 -22.74
N LEU A 337 1.51 18.95 -21.56
CA LEU A 337 2.23 18.76 -20.30
C LEU A 337 2.97 17.43 -20.28
N LEU A 338 2.36 16.37 -20.81
CA LEU A 338 3.05 15.10 -20.99
C LEU A 338 4.25 15.26 -21.92
N GLY A 339 4.09 15.97 -23.04
CA GLY A 339 5.17 16.28 -23.98
C GLY A 339 6.29 17.10 -23.33
N SER A 340 5.96 18.09 -22.51
CA SER A 340 6.94 18.93 -21.83
C SER A 340 7.71 18.17 -20.74
N ILE A 341 7.03 17.33 -19.96
CA ILE A 341 7.66 16.44 -18.97
C ILE A 341 8.60 15.45 -19.67
N GLN A 342 8.16 14.81 -20.77
CA GLN A 342 9.00 13.89 -21.53
C GLN A 342 10.24 14.58 -22.10
N LEU A 343 10.10 15.80 -22.63
CA LEU A 343 11.21 16.59 -23.14
C LEU A 343 12.19 16.97 -22.02
N ALA A 344 11.68 17.39 -20.87
CA ALA A 344 12.50 17.74 -19.70
C ALA A 344 13.17 16.51 -19.07
N ALA A 345 12.55 15.33 -19.15
CA ALA A 345 13.09 14.09 -18.60
C ALA A 345 14.23 13.50 -19.44
N LYS A 346 14.24 13.69 -20.77
CA LYS A 346 15.27 13.15 -21.67
C LYS A 346 16.71 13.39 -21.20
N PRO A 347 17.16 14.64 -20.93
CA PRO A 347 18.53 14.89 -20.48
C PRO A 347 18.83 14.25 -19.12
N LEU A 348 17.82 14.06 -18.27
CA LEU A 348 17.96 13.40 -16.97
C LEU A 348 18.07 11.87 -17.09
N THR A 349 17.63 11.29 -18.21
CA THR A 349 17.68 9.84 -18.46
C THR A 349 18.90 9.39 -19.26
N GLU A 350 19.58 10.33 -19.92
CA GLU A 350 20.81 10.06 -20.67
C GLU A 350 22.04 10.06 -19.74
N GLN A 351 23.09 9.34 -20.12
CA GLN A 351 24.36 9.34 -19.40
C GLN A 351 25.14 10.60 -19.80
N PRO A 352 25.83 11.30 -18.86
CA PRO A 352 26.18 10.91 -17.48
C PRO A 352 25.19 11.22 -16.33
N PRO A 353 24.26 12.21 -16.36
CA PRO A 353 23.46 12.54 -15.17
C PRO A 353 22.48 11.43 -14.76
N GLY A 354 22.01 10.62 -15.70
CA GLY A 354 21.04 9.58 -15.43
C GLY A 354 21.53 8.50 -14.47
N SER A 355 22.79 8.08 -14.53
CA SER A 355 23.33 7.09 -13.59
C SER A 355 23.45 7.64 -12.17
N LEU A 356 23.74 8.93 -12.02
CA LEU A 356 23.86 9.58 -10.71
C LEU A 356 22.51 9.74 -10.03
N ILE A 357 21.50 10.22 -10.78
CA ILE A 357 20.13 10.31 -10.28
C ILE A 357 19.62 8.93 -9.92
N ASP A 358 19.90 7.94 -10.75
CA ASP A 358 19.50 6.56 -10.53
C ASP A 358 20.14 5.95 -9.28
N ASN A 359 21.43 6.18 -9.03
CA ASN A 359 22.12 5.73 -7.81
C ASN A 359 21.59 6.46 -6.57
N TYR A 360 21.33 7.75 -6.68
CA TYR A 360 20.73 8.52 -5.59
C TYR A 360 19.31 8.05 -5.25
N LEU A 361 18.44 7.91 -6.25
CA LEU A 361 17.06 7.46 -6.05
C LEU A 361 17.01 6.05 -5.48
N SER A 362 17.90 5.14 -5.92
CA SER A 362 18.01 3.80 -5.34
C SER A 362 18.46 3.87 -3.90
N HIS A 363 19.48 4.66 -3.57
CA HIS A 363 19.94 4.81 -2.19
C HIS A 363 18.82 5.34 -1.28
N VAL A 364 18.11 6.39 -1.72
CA VAL A 364 16.95 6.94 -1.00
C VAL A 364 15.83 5.91 -0.89
N PHE A 365 15.55 5.14 -1.94
CA PHE A 365 14.53 4.11 -1.94
C PHE A 365 14.87 2.98 -0.97
N THR A 366 16.09 2.44 -1.03
CA THR A 366 16.58 1.41 -0.10
C THR A 366 16.59 1.91 1.34
N GLN A 367 17.09 3.12 1.59
CA GLN A 367 17.11 3.70 2.93
C GLN A 367 15.72 4.00 3.48
N SER A 368 14.75 4.35 2.63
CA SER A 368 13.40 4.68 3.06
C SER A 368 12.51 3.44 3.21
N LEU A 369 12.63 2.45 2.33
CA LEU A 369 11.73 1.29 2.32
C LEU A 369 12.20 0.16 3.25
N LEU A 370 13.51 0.02 3.44
CA LEU A 370 14.12 -0.92 4.40
C LEU A 370 14.55 -0.23 5.71
N ASN A 371 14.00 0.95 6.02
CA ASN A 371 14.27 1.58 7.30
C ASN A 371 13.66 0.73 8.43
N GLU A 372 14.51 0.29 9.37
CA GLU A 372 14.11 -0.41 10.59
C GLU A 372 12.98 0.37 11.31
N GLU A 373 13.04 1.69 11.34
CA GLU A 373 12.04 2.53 12.00
C GLU A 373 10.66 2.47 11.34
N ILE A 374 10.60 2.38 10.00
CA ILE A 374 9.33 2.29 9.28
C ILE A 374 8.72 0.91 9.48
N LEU A 375 9.54 -0.15 9.47
CA LEU A 375 9.08 -1.50 9.75
C LEU A 375 8.50 -1.62 11.17
N ILE A 376 9.21 -1.09 12.18
CA ILE A 376 8.72 -1.02 13.57
C ILE A 376 7.41 -0.25 13.64
N LYS A 377 7.30 0.88 12.93
CA LYS A 377 6.09 1.69 12.90
C LYS A 377 4.91 0.98 12.24
N ILE A 378 5.15 0.27 11.14
CA ILE A 378 4.13 -0.54 10.46
C ILE A 378 3.65 -1.66 11.39
N LEU A 379 4.57 -2.38 12.03
CA LEU A 379 4.23 -3.45 12.98
C LEU A 379 3.47 -2.90 14.19
N SER A 380 3.86 -1.74 14.72
CA SER A 380 3.16 -1.06 15.81
C SER A 380 1.74 -0.64 15.39
N ILE A 381 1.58 -0.06 14.19
CA ILE A 381 0.27 0.26 13.64
C ILE A 381 -0.57 -1.01 13.46
N ALA A 382 -0.02 -2.06 12.87
CA ALA A 382 -0.70 -3.34 12.66
C ALA A 382 -1.18 -3.92 14.00
N ARG A 383 -0.30 -4.01 15.01
CA ARG A 383 -0.64 -4.46 16.37
C ARG A 383 -1.73 -3.60 16.98
N ASN A 384 -1.62 -2.28 16.94
CA ASN A 384 -2.60 -1.38 17.55
C ASN A 384 -3.96 -1.42 16.81
N THR A 385 -3.97 -1.76 15.52
CA THR A 385 -5.21 -1.95 14.75
C THR A 385 -5.88 -3.30 14.97
N LEU A 386 -5.11 -4.37 15.20
CA LEU A 386 -5.64 -5.71 15.43
C LEU A 386 -5.93 -5.98 16.91
N PHE A 387 -5.15 -5.38 17.80
CA PHE A 387 -5.19 -5.55 19.25
C PHE A 387 -5.19 -4.20 19.99
N PRO A 388 -6.23 -3.36 19.84
CA PRO A 388 -6.34 -2.12 20.60
C PRO A 388 -6.28 -2.43 22.11
N ASN A 389 -5.37 -1.77 22.83
CA ASN A 389 -5.12 -1.99 24.26
C ASN A 389 -4.75 -3.44 24.64
N GLY A 390 -4.26 -4.24 23.70
CA GLY A 390 -3.81 -5.61 23.95
C GLY A 390 -4.93 -6.66 24.04
N SER A 391 -6.14 -6.34 23.59
CA SER A 391 -7.24 -7.29 23.38
C SER A 391 -7.69 -7.28 21.92
N LEU A 392 -8.25 -8.38 21.42
CA LEU A 392 -8.73 -8.46 20.03
C LEU A 392 -9.67 -7.29 19.70
N ALA A 393 -9.41 -6.63 18.58
CA ALA A 393 -10.28 -5.57 18.09
C ALA A 393 -11.71 -6.12 17.94
N PRO A 394 -12.74 -5.32 18.28
CA PRO A 394 -14.11 -5.73 18.01
C PRO A 394 -14.24 -6.06 16.51
N PRO A 395 -15.09 -7.04 16.15
CA PRO A 395 -15.29 -7.40 14.76
C PRO A 395 -15.63 -6.14 13.98
N ARG A 396 -14.84 -5.85 12.94
CA ARG A 396 -15.09 -4.67 12.09
C ARG A 396 -16.51 -4.78 11.55
N THR A 397 -17.34 -3.82 11.94
CA THR A 397 -18.67 -3.65 11.36
C THR A 397 -18.49 -3.28 9.89
N TYR A 398 -19.26 -3.92 9.03
CA TYR A 398 -19.28 -3.55 7.62
C TYR A 398 -19.86 -2.13 7.52
N PRO A 399 -19.16 -1.19 6.86
CA PRO A 399 -19.60 0.20 6.82
C PRO A 399 -20.92 0.31 6.06
N THR A 400 -21.77 1.24 6.52
CA THR A 400 -23.01 1.59 5.81
C THR A 400 -22.71 2.24 4.45
N GLU A 401 -23.66 2.27 3.53
CA GLU A 401 -23.44 2.88 2.21
C GLU A 401 -23.03 4.36 2.32
N ASP A 402 -23.62 5.11 3.25
CA ASP A 402 -23.24 6.50 3.53
C ASP A 402 -21.80 6.60 4.04
N GLU A 403 -21.38 5.71 4.95
CA GLU A 403 -20.01 5.64 5.43
C GLU A 403 -19.01 5.30 4.33
N LYS A 404 -19.36 4.42 3.39
CA LYS A 404 -18.50 4.10 2.24
C LYS A 404 -18.27 5.32 1.35
N VAL A 405 -19.30 6.10 1.08
CA VAL A 405 -19.18 7.35 0.32
C VAL A 405 -18.27 8.34 1.05
N LEU A 406 -18.40 8.44 2.38
CA LEU A 406 -17.52 9.27 3.19
C LEU A 406 -16.07 8.82 3.15
N ILE A 407 -15.80 7.51 3.23
CA ILE A 407 -14.45 6.94 3.12
C ILE A 407 -13.83 7.27 1.76
N GLN A 408 -14.61 7.13 0.68
CA GLN A 408 -14.15 7.51 -0.66
C GLN A 408 -13.79 9.00 -0.73
N LYS A 409 -14.66 9.88 -0.22
CA LYS A 409 -14.42 11.34 -0.20
C LYS A 409 -13.20 11.71 0.63
N GLN A 410 -12.95 11.01 1.74
CA GLN A 410 -11.75 11.19 2.55
C GLN A 410 -10.48 10.81 1.78
N ALA A 411 -10.51 9.73 0.99
CA ALA A 411 -9.39 9.34 0.14
C ALA A 411 -9.12 10.37 -0.96
N GLU A 412 -10.17 10.86 -1.63
CA GLU A 412 -10.10 11.93 -2.63
C GLU A 412 -9.46 13.20 -2.03
N LEU A 413 -9.91 13.63 -0.85
CA LEU A 413 -9.34 14.78 -0.13
C LEU A 413 -7.91 14.55 0.34
N ALA A 414 -7.55 13.34 0.78
CA ALA A 414 -6.19 13.03 1.20
C ALA A 414 -5.22 13.14 0.02
N ILE A 415 -5.59 12.60 -1.14
CA ILE A 415 -4.82 12.74 -2.38
C ILE A 415 -4.74 14.21 -2.79
N TRP A 416 -5.87 14.94 -2.76
CA TRP A 416 -5.89 16.36 -3.10
C TRP A 416 -4.93 17.18 -2.23
N ASN A 417 -4.91 16.92 -0.90
CA ASN A 417 -3.99 17.61 0.02
C ASN A 417 -2.52 17.23 -0.22
N ALA A 418 -2.25 16.04 -0.77
CA ALA A 418 -0.90 15.59 -1.08
C ALA A 418 -0.32 16.20 -2.36
N ILE A 419 -1.19 16.61 -3.30
CA ILE A 419 -0.76 17.24 -4.55
C ILE A 419 -0.27 18.67 -4.26
N PRO A 420 0.94 19.06 -4.70
CA PRO A 420 1.42 20.45 -4.61
C PRO A 420 0.50 21.44 -5.32
N ASP A 421 0.36 22.65 -4.78
CA ASP A 421 -0.58 23.66 -5.31
C ASP A 421 -0.29 24.06 -6.77
N VAL A 422 1.00 24.03 -7.16
CA VAL A 422 1.45 24.24 -8.54
C VAL A 422 0.87 23.19 -9.49
N LEU A 423 0.80 21.92 -9.06
CA LEU A 423 0.21 20.86 -9.86
C LEU A 423 -1.32 20.99 -9.86
N LYS A 424 -1.93 21.45 -8.77
CA LYS A 424 -3.39 21.70 -8.74
C LYS A 424 -3.80 22.75 -9.77
N SER A 425 -3.09 23.87 -9.85
CA SER A 425 -3.43 24.92 -10.81
C SER A 425 -3.16 24.53 -12.26
N MET A 426 -2.15 23.69 -12.52
CA MET A 426 -1.76 23.29 -13.87
C MET A 426 -2.55 22.10 -14.41
N TYR A 427 -2.99 21.18 -13.54
CA TYR A 427 -3.59 19.90 -13.95
C TYR A 427 -5.09 19.77 -13.61
N LEU A 428 -5.57 20.43 -12.56
CA LEU A 428 -6.97 20.33 -12.12
C LEU A 428 -7.77 21.61 -12.49
N PRO A 429 -9.10 21.51 -12.70
CA PRO A 429 -9.98 22.65 -12.97
C PRO A 429 -9.92 23.73 -11.89
N ALA A 430 -10.39 24.94 -12.21
CA ALA A 430 -10.36 26.07 -11.28
C ALA A 430 -11.18 25.83 -9.99
N ASN A 431 -12.26 25.07 -10.07
CA ASN A 431 -13.17 24.82 -8.94
C ASN A 431 -12.76 23.58 -8.15
N LYS A 432 -12.58 23.73 -6.83
CA LYS A 432 -12.20 22.64 -5.90
C LYS A 432 -13.09 21.40 -6.02
N ASP A 433 -14.40 21.57 -6.19
CA ASP A 433 -15.33 20.45 -6.29
C ASP A 433 -15.15 19.66 -7.60
N ASP A 434 -14.86 20.35 -8.70
CA ASP A 434 -14.49 19.72 -9.96
C ASP A 434 -13.14 18.98 -9.84
N GLN A 435 -12.16 19.56 -9.12
CA GLN A 435 -10.89 18.89 -8.84
C GLN A 435 -11.09 17.56 -8.09
N LEU A 436 -11.96 17.53 -7.09
CA LEU A 436 -12.26 16.32 -6.32
C LEU A 436 -13.03 15.29 -7.15
N ARG A 437 -13.99 15.73 -7.97
CA ARG A 437 -14.71 14.85 -8.90
C ARG A 437 -13.74 14.15 -9.85
N GLU A 438 -12.78 14.87 -10.38
CA GLU A 438 -11.78 14.32 -11.30
C GLU A 438 -10.81 13.31 -10.66
N ILE A 439 -10.40 13.57 -9.42
CA ILE A 439 -9.62 12.60 -8.64
C ILE A 439 -10.48 11.34 -8.41
N GLY A 440 -11.76 11.52 -8.07
CA GLY A 440 -12.72 10.43 -7.89
C GLY A 440 -12.94 9.60 -9.16
N GLU A 441 -12.95 10.22 -10.35
CA GLU A 441 -13.02 9.52 -11.64
C GLU A 441 -11.74 8.72 -11.93
N SER A 442 -10.58 9.28 -11.59
CA SER A 442 -9.29 8.59 -11.76
C SER A 442 -9.20 7.31 -10.91
N LEU A 443 -9.90 7.29 -9.77
CA LEU A 443 -10.02 6.15 -8.85
C LEU A 443 -11.28 5.29 -9.10
N ALA A 444 -12.04 5.55 -10.16
CA ALA A 444 -13.31 4.85 -10.41
C ALA A 444 -13.15 3.33 -10.55
N PHE A 445 -11.99 2.85 -11.01
CA PHE A 445 -11.68 1.42 -11.13
C PHE A 445 -11.70 0.69 -9.79
N LEU A 446 -11.42 1.39 -8.68
CA LEU A 446 -11.45 0.80 -7.32
C LEU A 446 -12.86 0.58 -6.77
N ARG A 447 -13.89 1.12 -7.43
CA ARG A 447 -15.28 1.02 -6.95
C ARG A 447 -15.88 -0.37 -7.13
N SER A 448 -15.38 -1.16 -8.08
CA SER A 448 -15.88 -2.52 -8.33
C SER A 448 -15.08 -3.56 -7.55
N ARG A 449 -15.74 -4.21 -6.58
CA ARG A 449 -15.15 -5.34 -5.83
C ARG A 449 -14.68 -6.46 -6.74
N SER A 450 -15.43 -6.77 -7.80
CA SER A 450 -15.08 -7.84 -8.74
C SER A 450 -13.79 -7.50 -9.50
N CYS A 451 -13.65 -6.26 -9.99
CA CYS A 451 -12.43 -5.82 -10.66
C CYS A 451 -11.24 -5.80 -9.68
N ASN A 452 -11.43 -5.27 -8.47
CA ASN A 452 -10.40 -5.27 -7.43
C ASN A 452 -9.87 -6.66 -7.13
N LYS A 453 -10.75 -7.68 -7.14
CA LYS A 453 -10.37 -9.07 -6.91
C LYS A 453 -9.36 -9.58 -7.93
N HIS A 454 -9.52 -9.23 -9.22
CA HIS A 454 -8.53 -9.54 -10.26
C HIS A 454 -7.17 -8.89 -9.98
N LEU A 455 -7.16 -7.62 -9.55
CA LEU A 455 -5.93 -6.91 -9.20
C LEU A 455 -5.24 -7.58 -8.01
N VAL A 456 -5.99 -7.89 -6.96
CA VAL A 456 -5.48 -8.53 -5.74
C VAL A 456 -4.88 -9.90 -6.04
N TYR A 457 -5.55 -10.73 -6.85
CA TYR A 457 -5.01 -12.03 -7.25
C TYR A 457 -3.72 -11.90 -8.07
N ARG A 458 -3.67 -10.99 -9.05
CA ARG A 458 -2.44 -10.81 -9.84
C ARG A 458 -1.28 -10.26 -9.00
N LEU A 459 -1.57 -9.40 -8.03
CA LEU A 459 -0.56 -8.94 -7.07
C LEU A 459 -0.11 -10.08 -6.13
N LEU A 460 -1.03 -10.93 -5.69
CA LEU A 460 -0.72 -12.12 -4.88
C LEU A 460 0.17 -13.08 -5.67
N ASP A 461 -0.16 -13.37 -6.93
CA ASP A 461 0.63 -14.22 -7.81
C ASP A 461 2.04 -13.64 -8.02
N LEU A 462 2.14 -12.33 -8.24
CA LEU A 462 3.42 -11.65 -8.38
C LEU A 462 4.26 -11.76 -7.10
N LEU A 463 3.65 -11.58 -5.93
CA LEU A 463 4.33 -11.71 -4.64
C LEU A 463 4.81 -13.15 -4.40
N VAL A 464 3.94 -14.13 -4.66
CA VAL A 464 4.28 -15.56 -4.48
C VAL A 464 5.36 -15.98 -5.47
N ALA A 465 5.27 -15.57 -6.74
CA ALA A 465 6.30 -15.87 -7.75
C ALA A 465 7.69 -15.33 -7.37
N ARG A 466 7.75 -14.22 -6.62
CA ARG A 466 9.00 -13.62 -6.15
C ARG A 466 9.51 -14.23 -4.84
N LEU A 467 8.61 -14.50 -3.90
CA LEU A 467 8.98 -15.07 -2.59
C LEU A 467 9.27 -16.58 -2.68
N VAL A 468 8.55 -17.29 -3.53
CA VAL A 468 8.62 -18.74 -3.71
C VAL A 468 8.78 -19.06 -5.21
N PRO A 469 9.95 -18.79 -5.81
CA PRO A 469 10.19 -19.05 -7.24
C PRO A 469 10.07 -20.54 -7.59
N GLU A 470 10.33 -21.43 -6.62
CA GLU A 470 10.18 -22.89 -6.74
C GLU A 470 8.77 -23.32 -7.21
N MET A 471 7.73 -22.54 -6.89
CA MET A 471 6.35 -22.82 -7.31
C MET A 471 6.07 -22.46 -8.78
N VAL A 472 6.93 -21.66 -9.41
CA VAL A 472 6.78 -21.21 -10.80
C VAL A 472 7.68 -22.02 -11.73
N GLU A 473 8.82 -22.50 -11.23
CA GLU A 473 9.79 -23.29 -11.98
C GLU A 473 9.47 -24.80 -12.00
N GLY A 474 8.70 -25.30 -11.02
CA GLY A 474 8.20 -26.67 -10.95
C GLY A 474 6.80 -26.83 -11.53
#